data_AF-A0AAZ3NWA2-F1
#
_entry.id   AF-A0AAZ3NWA2-F1
#
_cell.length_a   1.000
_cell.length_b   1.000
_cell.length_c   1.000
_cell.angle_alpha   90.00
_cell.angle_beta   90.00
_cell.angle_gamma   90.00
#
_symmetry.space_group_name_H-M   'P 1'
#
loop_
_entity.id
_entity.type
_entity.pdbx_description
1 polymer ?
#
loop_
_entity_poly.entity_id
_entity_poly.type
_entity_poly.pdbx_seq_one_letter_code
_entity_poly.pdbx_strand_id
1 'polypeptide(L)'
;SLTRRRRNEILSIHDVSTYSVCLVNMSRELMYPVIEFLQTLIHLLKGNIGTGLLGLPLAVRNAGLVLGPLSLFAMGIIAVHCMNLLVICSHHLSVKLNKPFLDYGDAVQYGMENVSWLRRHSIWGRRIVNVFLIITQLGFCCVYFVFLSDNIKQVVEASNGTTMNCHSNQTAVTVPSFDSRLYMLCFLPAVILLVFTRNLKYLAPLSLVANLAMCTSLVLIYFFCFTNIPNRISLPKVGHAKDYPLFFGTAIFAFEGIGVVLPLENKMQKPQSFNMVLYLGMGIVTFLYISLGTIGYITFGEAIGGSITLNLPNCWMYQIVKLLYCFGIYITFALQFYVPAEILIPPVVSRVSERWKLPVDLLIRAALVVFTCVLAILIPQLDLVISLVGSISSSFLALIFPPLLQILTYHNEGLSPWVIVKNTLISVIGFIGFITAMFLFFSLAPLSIDYTFIDIVSLLTVVVIGRCGTII
;
A
#
# COMPACT_ATOMS: atom_id res chain seq x y z
N SER A 1 -31.91 -9.32 -51.04
CA SER A 1 -32.73 -9.08 -49.82
C SER A 1 -32.03 -9.52 -48.52
N LEU A 2 -31.15 -10.54 -48.54
CA LEU A 2 -30.41 -11.02 -47.35
C LEU A 2 -29.34 -10.05 -46.79
N THR A 3 -28.70 -9.23 -47.63
CA THR A 3 -27.68 -8.24 -47.22
C THR A 3 -28.25 -7.01 -46.50
N ARG A 4 -29.53 -6.67 -46.71
CA ARG A 4 -30.19 -5.53 -46.07
C ARG A 4 -30.72 -5.88 -44.66
N ARG A 5 -31.06 -7.16 -44.42
CA ARG A 5 -31.46 -7.67 -43.09
C ARG A 5 -30.27 -7.73 -42.11
N ARG A 6 -29.10 -8.21 -42.52
CA ARG A 6 -27.88 -8.19 -41.68
C ARG A 6 -27.44 -6.78 -41.30
N ARG A 7 -27.58 -5.80 -42.21
CA ARG A 7 -27.19 -4.40 -41.92
C ARG A 7 -28.14 -3.74 -40.89
N ASN A 8 -29.43 -4.08 -40.90
CA ASN A 8 -30.39 -3.61 -39.90
C ASN A 8 -30.26 -4.34 -38.55
N GLU A 9 -29.86 -5.62 -38.52
CA GLU A 9 -29.51 -6.32 -37.28
C GLU A 9 -28.23 -5.76 -36.64
N ILE A 10 -27.21 -5.41 -37.43
CA ILE A 10 -25.97 -4.79 -36.94
C ILE A 10 -26.22 -3.36 -36.40
N LEU A 11 -27.09 -2.57 -37.05
CA LEU A 11 -27.47 -1.24 -36.51
C LEU A 11 -28.27 -1.37 -35.20
N SER A 12 -29.19 -2.33 -35.11
CA SER A 12 -29.97 -2.60 -33.89
C SER A 12 -29.09 -3.00 -32.70
N ILE A 13 -28.05 -3.83 -32.92
CA ILE A 13 -27.11 -4.24 -31.86
C ILE A 13 -26.22 -3.07 -31.42
N HIS A 14 -25.81 -2.19 -32.36
CA HIS A 14 -25.03 -1.01 -32.02
C HIS A 14 -25.84 0.02 -31.21
N ASP A 15 -27.11 0.22 -31.56
CA ASP A 15 -28.01 1.09 -30.80
C ASP A 15 -28.26 0.51 -29.40
N VAL A 16 -28.58 -0.79 -29.25
CA VAL A 16 -28.80 -1.41 -27.93
C VAL A 16 -27.54 -1.36 -27.04
N SER A 17 -26.35 -1.53 -27.61
CA SER A 17 -25.09 -1.35 -26.87
C SER A 17 -24.88 0.10 -26.43
N THR A 18 -25.26 1.07 -27.27
CA THR A 18 -25.11 2.50 -26.97
C THR A 18 -26.13 2.94 -25.91
N TYR A 19 -27.38 2.47 -25.99
CA TYR A 19 -28.42 2.70 -24.98
C TYR A 19 -28.08 2.03 -23.64
N SER A 20 -27.51 0.82 -23.64
CA SER A 20 -27.09 0.15 -22.40
C SER A 20 -25.92 0.88 -21.73
N VAL A 21 -24.94 1.35 -22.52
CA VAL A 21 -23.85 2.21 -22.01
C VAL A 21 -24.38 3.55 -21.49
N CYS A 22 -25.37 4.15 -22.15
CA CYS A 22 -25.98 5.41 -21.73
C CYS A 22 -26.80 5.28 -20.43
N LEU A 23 -27.60 4.21 -20.29
CA LEU A 23 -28.34 3.89 -19.06
C LEU A 23 -27.42 3.56 -17.88
N VAL A 24 -26.32 2.84 -18.14
CA VAL A 24 -25.27 2.60 -17.13
C VAL A 24 -24.59 3.90 -16.71
N ASN A 25 -24.28 4.81 -17.64
CA ASN A 25 -23.68 6.10 -17.30
C ASN A 25 -24.64 7.02 -16.54
N MET A 26 -25.93 7.04 -16.90
CA MET A 26 -26.95 7.87 -16.23
C MET A 26 -27.25 7.38 -14.80
N SER A 27 -27.19 6.08 -14.56
CA SER A 27 -27.31 5.52 -13.20
C SER A 27 -26.06 5.74 -12.34
N ARG A 28 -24.87 5.91 -12.95
CA ARG A 28 -23.64 6.31 -12.23
C ARG A 28 -23.70 7.73 -11.68
N GLU A 29 -24.19 8.71 -12.45
CA GLU A 29 -24.27 10.12 -12.03
C GLU A 29 -25.21 10.36 -10.84
N LEU A 30 -26.25 9.53 -10.68
CA LEU A 30 -27.22 9.68 -9.59
C LEU A 30 -26.71 9.19 -8.23
N MET A 31 -25.64 8.38 -8.19
CA MET A 31 -25.29 7.58 -7.01
C MET A 31 -24.10 8.13 -6.20
N TYR A 32 -23.20 8.93 -6.80
CA TYR A 32 -22.01 9.47 -6.12
C TYR A 32 -21.53 10.84 -6.67
N PRO A 33 -20.88 11.68 -5.84
CA PRO A 33 -20.22 12.88 -6.33
C PRO A 33 -19.09 12.49 -7.28
N VAL A 34 -19.14 13.05 -8.48
CA VAL A 34 -18.25 12.76 -9.59
C VAL A 34 -16.90 13.47 -9.40
N ILE A 35 -15.80 12.77 -9.65
CA ILE A 35 -14.42 13.27 -9.47
C ILE A 35 -13.83 13.69 -10.84
N GLU A 36 -13.19 14.86 -10.89
CA GLU A 36 -12.49 15.35 -12.08
C GLU A 36 -11.17 14.59 -12.35
N PHE A 37 -10.62 14.74 -13.55
CA PHE A 37 -9.36 14.10 -13.98
C PHE A 37 -8.21 14.37 -13.01
N LEU A 38 -7.97 15.65 -12.67
CA LEU A 38 -6.86 16.04 -11.79
C LEU A 38 -7.07 15.52 -10.37
N GLN A 39 -8.30 15.55 -9.87
CA GLN A 39 -8.60 15.05 -8.54
C GLN A 39 -8.44 13.52 -8.47
N THR A 40 -8.82 12.80 -9.52
CA THR A 40 -8.59 11.34 -9.65
C THR A 40 -7.09 11.02 -9.66
N LEU A 41 -6.30 11.81 -10.42
CA LEU A 41 -4.84 11.70 -10.45
C LEU A 41 -4.24 11.90 -9.05
N ILE A 42 -4.65 12.96 -8.33
CA ILE A 42 -4.17 13.24 -6.97
C ILE A 42 -4.53 12.10 -6.02
N HIS A 43 -5.75 11.55 -6.11
CA HIS A 43 -6.15 10.41 -5.28
C HIS A 43 -5.34 9.14 -5.60
N LEU A 44 -5.04 8.89 -6.86
CA LEU A 44 -4.20 7.76 -7.29
C LEU A 44 -2.76 7.93 -6.79
N LEU A 45 -2.17 9.12 -6.97
CA LEU A 45 -0.83 9.44 -6.46
C LEU A 45 -0.76 9.26 -4.95
N LYS A 46 -1.74 9.81 -4.22
CA LYS A 46 -1.84 9.66 -2.77
C LYS A 46 -1.98 8.20 -2.33
N GLY A 47 -2.74 7.39 -3.06
CA GLY A 47 -2.92 5.97 -2.75
C GLY A 47 -1.63 5.15 -2.86
N ASN A 48 -0.66 5.62 -3.65
CA ASN A 48 0.64 4.95 -3.83
C ASN A 48 1.75 5.61 -2.99
N ILE A 49 1.76 6.94 -2.87
CA ILE A 49 2.79 7.70 -2.14
C ILE A 49 2.54 7.60 -0.62
N GLY A 50 3.19 6.64 0.02
CA GLY A 50 3.16 6.43 1.47
C GLY A 50 4.51 5.96 2.03
N THR A 51 4.50 5.17 3.10
CA THR A 51 5.72 4.63 3.73
C THR A 51 6.54 3.72 2.81
N GLY A 52 5.91 3.10 1.80
CA GLY A 52 6.60 2.26 0.81
C GLY A 52 7.69 3.03 0.07
N LEU A 53 7.41 4.27 -0.35
CA LEU A 53 8.38 5.18 -0.99
C LEU A 53 9.62 5.41 -0.10
N LEU A 54 9.43 5.59 1.20
CA LEU A 54 10.50 5.92 2.14
C LEU A 54 11.44 4.74 2.42
N GLY A 55 10.98 3.50 2.21
CA GLY A 55 11.79 2.28 2.34
C GLY A 55 12.53 1.87 1.05
N LEU A 56 12.24 2.51 -0.08
CA LEU A 56 12.88 2.18 -1.36
C LEU A 56 14.40 2.37 -1.40
N PRO A 57 15.02 3.36 -0.73
CA PRO A 57 16.48 3.46 -0.68
C PRO A 57 17.15 2.21 -0.10
N LEU A 58 16.59 1.66 0.97
CA LEU A 58 17.05 0.39 1.54
C LEU A 58 16.80 -0.78 0.59
N ALA A 59 15.68 -0.79 -0.12
CA ALA A 59 15.42 -1.79 -1.15
C ALA A 59 16.50 -1.73 -2.24
N VAL A 60 16.83 -0.54 -2.75
CA VAL A 60 17.88 -0.36 -3.77
C VAL A 60 19.25 -0.78 -3.23
N ARG A 61 19.54 -0.57 -1.95
CA ARG A 61 20.75 -1.16 -1.32
C ARG A 61 20.77 -2.67 -1.44
N ASN A 62 19.66 -3.34 -1.08
CA ASN A 62 19.56 -4.80 -1.12
C ASN A 62 19.71 -5.38 -2.55
N ALA A 63 19.24 -4.66 -3.57
CA ALA A 63 19.38 -5.08 -4.98
C ALA A 63 20.67 -4.61 -5.66
N GLY A 64 21.27 -3.51 -5.22
CA GLY A 64 22.42 -2.84 -5.82
C GLY A 64 22.06 -1.62 -6.68
N LEU A 65 23.05 -0.75 -6.90
CA LEU A 65 22.86 0.58 -7.50
C LEU A 65 22.35 0.55 -8.96
N VAL A 66 22.65 -0.51 -9.72
CA VAL A 66 22.19 -0.65 -11.12
C VAL A 66 21.00 -1.59 -11.21
N LEU A 67 21.07 -2.74 -10.55
CA LEU A 67 19.99 -3.73 -10.60
C LEU A 67 18.71 -3.24 -9.92
N GLY A 68 18.81 -2.48 -8.83
CA GLY A 68 17.67 -1.93 -8.11
C GLY A 68 16.79 -1.03 -8.97
N PRO A 69 17.32 0.08 -9.55
CA PRO A 69 16.54 0.98 -10.40
C PRO A 69 15.95 0.30 -11.65
N LEU A 70 16.72 -0.60 -12.29
CA LEU A 70 16.23 -1.38 -13.43
C LEU A 70 15.08 -2.29 -13.03
N SER A 71 15.18 -2.95 -11.87
CA SER A 71 14.13 -3.81 -11.34
C SER A 71 12.90 -2.98 -10.94
N LEU A 72 13.07 -1.81 -10.30
CA LEU A 72 11.94 -0.92 -9.98
C LEU A 72 11.20 -0.46 -11.24
N PHE A 73 11.92 -0.14 -12.32
CA PHE A 73 11.32 0.22 -13.59
C PHE A 73 10.53 -0.95 -14.20
N ALA A 74 11.11 -2.14 -14.23
CA ALA A 74 10.43 -3.34 -14.71
C ALA A 74 9.17 -3.67 -13.90
N MET A 75 9.27 -3.62 -12.56
CA MET A 75 8.15 -3.85 -11.65
C MET A 75 7.05 -2.80 -11.81
N GLY A 76 7.42 -1.53 -12.02
CA GLY A 76 6.48 -0.46 -12.35
C GLY A 76 5.69 -0.74 -13.63
N ILE A 77 6.37 -1.16 -14.72
CA ILE A 77 5.70 -1.56 -15.97
C ILE A 77 4.72 -2.71 -15.72
N ILE A 78 5.15 -3.75 -15.00
CA ILE A 78 4.31 -4.92 -14.73
C ILE A 78 3.10 -4.53 -13.86
N ALA A 79 3.30 -3.72 -12.82
CA ALA A 79 2.23 -3.26 -11.93
C ALA A 79 1.19 -2.45 -12.70
N VAL A 80 1.63 -1.47 -13.50
CA VAL A 80 0.74 -0.66 -14.36
C VAL A 80 -0.02 -1.54 -15.34
N HIS A 81 0.66 -2.50 -15.96
CA HIS A 81 0.03 -3.46 -16.85
C HIS A 81 -1.08 -4.24 -16.14
N CYS A 82 -0.83 -4.76 -14.94
CA CYS A 82 -1.80 -5.53 -14.17
C CYS A 82 -2.99 -4.68 -13.69
N MET A 83 -2.75 -3.43 -13.26
CA MET A 83 -3.84 -2.49 -12.94
C MET A 83 -4.72 -2.22 -14.16
N ASN A 84 -4.12 -2.01 -15.34
CA ASN A 84 -4.87 -1.83 -16.58
C ASN A 84 -5.64 -3.11 -16.99
N LEU A 85 -5.06 -4.30 -16.80
CA LEU A 85 -5.78 -5.57 -17.02
C LEU A 85 -7.03 -5.67 -16.14
N LEU A 86 -6.92 -5.30 -14.87
CA LEU A 86 -8.05 -5.30 -13.94
C LEU A 86 -9.17 -4.37 -14.40
N VAL A 87 -8.84 -3.14 -14.81
CA VAL A 87 -9.82 -2.16 -15.33
C VAL A 87 -10.52 -2.70 -16.58
N ILE A 88 -9.76 -3.23 -17.55
CA ILE A 88 -10.33 -3.77 -18.80
C ILE A 88 -11.27 -4.94 -18.51
N CYS A 89 -10.87 -5.88 -17.66
CA CYS A 89 -11.70 -7.04 -17.31
C CYS A 89 -12.96 -6.62 -16.56
N SER A 90 -12.83 -5.68 -15.62
CA SER A 90 -13.96 -5.12 -14.87
C SER A 90 -14.96 -4.45 -15.80
N HIS A 91 -14.51 -3.57 -16.69
CA HIS A 91 -15.37 -2.89 -17.66
C HIS A 91 -16.08 -3.88 -18.59
N HIS A 92 -15.35 -4.88 -19.11
CA HIS A 92 -15.91 -5.91 -19.96
C HIS A 92 -17.02 -6.72 -19.26
N LEU A 93 -16.77 -7.17 -18.03
CA LEU A 93 -17.76 -7.88 -17.23
C LEU A 93 -18.95 -6.99 -16.83
N SER A 94 -18.71 -5.71 -16.54
CA SER A 94 -19.75 -4.73 -16.20
C SER A 94 -20.76 -4.57 -17.33
N VAL A 95 -20.27 -4.44 -18.58
CA VAL A 95 -21.12 -4.37 -19.79
C VAL A 95 -21.85 -5.69 -20.02
N LYS A 96 -21.15 -6.83 -19.92
CA LYS A 96 -21.75 -8.17 -20.13
C LYS A 96 -22.86 -8.48 -19.14
N LEU A 97 -22.75 -8.01 -17.90
CA LEU A 97 -23.69 -8.29 -16.81
C LEU A 97 -24.75 -7.19 -16.60
N ASN A 98 -24.73 -6.11 -17.41
CA ASN A 98 -25.57 -4.92 -17.21
C ASN A 98 -25.48 -4.36 -15.77
N LYS A 99 -24.27 -4.35 -15.20
CA LYS A 99 -24.00 -3.73 -13.90
C LYS A 99 -23.35 -2.37 -14.08
N PRO A 100 -23.63 -1.39 -13.20
CA PRO A 100 -23.06 -0.07 -13.34
C PRO A 100 -21.56 -0.07 -13.06
N PHE A 101 -21.08 -0.86 -12.10
CA PHE A 101 -19.68 -1.02 -11.77
C PHE A 101 -19.44 -2.36 -11.06
N LEU A 102 -18.17 -2.78 -10.99
CA LEU A 102 -17.72 -3.95 -10.24
C LEU A 102 -16.57 -3.57 -9.31
N ASP A 103 -16.59 -4.13 -8.11
CA ASP A 103 -15.43 -4.12 -7.22
C ASP A 103 -14.47 -5.26 -7.58
N TYR A 104 -13.25 -5.24 -7.03
CA TYR A 104 -12.23 -6.23 -7.38
C TYR A 104 -12.68 -7.68 -7.07
N GLY A 105 -13.26 -7.91 -5.89
CA GLY A 105 -13.82 -9.22 -5.54
C GLY A 105 -14.95 -9.67 -6.48
N ASP A 106 -15.78 -8.74 -6.94
CA ASP A 106 -16.87 -9.04 -7.88
C ASP A 106 -16.33 -9.38 -9.27
N ALA A 107 -15.33 -8.63 -9.76
CA ALA A 107 -14.69 -8.90 -11.04
C ALA A 107 -14.12 -10.33 -11.09
N VAL A 108 -13.47 -10.79 -10.01
CA VAL A 108 -12.96 -12.18 -9.93
C VAL A 108 -14.07 -13.21 -9.84
N GLN A 109 -15.11 -12.98 -9.04
CA GLN A 109 -16.26 -13.89 -8.98
C GLN A 109 -16.89 -14.06 -10.37
N TYR A 110 -17.22 -12.96 -11.04
CA TYR A 110 -17.86 -13.02 -12.35
C TYR A 110 -16.94 -13.54 -13.45
N GLY A 111 -15.63 -13.26 -13.37
CA GLY A 111 -14.64 -13.88 -14.25
C GLY A 111 -14.64 -15.41 -14.12
N MET A 112 -14.69 -15.93 -12.89
CA MET A 112 -14.75 -17.38 -12.64
C MET A 112 -16.04 -18.03 -13.14
N GLU A 113 -17.16 -17.30 -13.19
CA GLU A 113 -18.44 -17.82 -13.68
C GLU A 113 -18.44 -18.14 -15.19
N ASN A 114 -17.52 -17.55 -15.95
CA ASN A 114 -17.35 -17.86 -17.37
C ASN A 114 -16.79 -19.28 -17.62
N VAL A 115 -16.12 -19.89 -16.64
CA VAL A 115 -15.54 -21.23 -16.76
C VAL A 115 -16.45 -22.25 -16.07
N SER A 116 -16.91 -23.26 -16.81
CA SER A 116 -17.94 -24.21 -16.37
C SER A 116 -17.62 -24.91 -15.04
N TRP A 117 -16.36 -25.34 -14.83
CA TRP A 117 -15.92 -26.00 -13.59
C TRP A 117 -15.75 -25.02 -12.41
N LEU A 118 -15.35 -23.78 -12.67
CA LEU A 118 -15.15 -22.76 -11.63
C LEU A 118 -16.45 -22.06 -11.23
N ARG A 119 -17.48 -22.09 -12.08
CA ARG A 119 -18.78 -21.42 -11.84
C ARG A 119 -19.41 -21.79 -10.49
N ARG A 120 -19.31 -23.05 -10.06
CA ARG A 120 -19.86 -23.49 -8.76
C ARG A 120 -19.08 -22.92 -7.56
N HIS A 121 -17.82 -22.54 -7.77
CA HIS A 121 -16.90 -22.05 -6.76
C HIS A 121 -16.60 -20.55 -6.89
N SER A 122 -17.31 -19.80 -7.75
CA SER A 122 -17.00 -18.39 -8.05
C SER A 122 -17.00 -17.49 -6.81
N ILE A 123 -17.87 -17.78 -5.84
CA ILE A 123 -17.95 -17.06 -4.56
C ILE A 123 -16.63 -17.14 -3.76
N TRP A 124 -15.87 -18.21 -3.90
CA TRP A 124 -14.56 -18.35 -3.26
C TRP A 124 -13.55 -17.38 -3.84
N GLY A 125 -13.61 -17.07 -5.13
CA GLY A 125 -12.76 -16.06 -5.76
C GLY A 125 -12.92 -14.69 -5.10
N ARG A 126 -14.17 -14.23 -4.94
CA ARG A 126 -14.47 -12.98 -4.22
C ARG A 126 -13.95 -13.02 -2.78
N ARG A 127 -14.18 -14.11 -2.05
CA ARG A 127 -13.71 -14.25 -0.67
C ARG A 127 -12.19 -14.19 -0.56
N ILE A 128 -11.48 -14.87 -1.46
CA ILE A 128 -10.02 -14.88 -1.50
C ILE A 128 -9.50 -13.46 -1.75
N VAL A 129 -9.95 -12.77 -2.80
CA VAL A 129 -9.51 -11.40 -3.10
C VAL A 129 -9.77 -10.46 -1.92
N ASN A 130 -10.96 -10.55 -1.30
CA ASN A 130 -11.30 -9.71 -0.16
C ASN A 130 -10.42 -10.01 1.06
N VAL A 131 -10.08 -11.27 1.33
CA VAL A 131 -9.16 -11.66 2.41
C VAL A 131 -7.77 -11.07 2.14
N PHE A 132 -7.26 -11.20 0.92
CA PHE A 132 -5.96 -10.61 0.55
C PHE A 132 -5.97 -9.08 0.64
N LEU A 133 -7.05 -8.41 0.21
CA LEU A 133 -7.22 -6.98 0.40
C LEU A 133 -7.17 -6.63 1.89
N ILE A 134 -7.92 -7.33 2.75
CA ILE A 134 -7.89 -7.08 4.20
C ILE A 134 -6.47 -7.24 4.76
N ILE A 135 -5.78 -8.33 4.42
CA ILE A 135 -4.42 -8.61 4.90
C ILE A 135 -3.47 -7.50 4.48
N THR A 136 -3.49 -7.08 3.21
CA THR A 136 -2.65 -5.98 2.71
C THR A 136 -2.91 -4.68 3.45
N GLN A 137 -4.18 -4.30 3.65
CA GLN A 137 -4.55 -3.05 4.29
C GLN A 137 -4.19 -3.02 5.78
N LEU A 138 -4.46 -4.10 6.51
CA LEU A 138 -4.06 -4.23 7.90
C LEU A 138 -2.53 -4.29 8.02
N GLY A 139 -1.84 -4.89 7.04
CA GLY A 139 -0.38 -4.87 6.93
C GLY A 139 0.18 -3.45 6.80
N PHE A 140 -0.44 -2.60 5.97
CA PHE A 140 -0.09 -1.17 5.89
C PHE A 140 -0.27 -0.45 7.21
N CYS A 141 -1.37 -0.71 7.92
CA CYS A 141 -1.60 -0.18 9.27
C CYS A 141 -0.50 -0.60 10.25
N CYS A 142 0.00 -1.84 10.18
CA CYS A 142 1.12 -2.31 11.00
C CYS A 142 2.40 -1.51 10.69
N VAL A 143 2.74 -1.33 9.41
CA VAL A 143 3.91 -0.53 8.99
C VAL A 143 3.80 0.91 9.49
N TYR A 144 2.60 1.49 9.50
CA TYR A 144 2.39 2.85 9.99
C TYR A 144 2.64 2.98 11.50
N PHE A 145 2.28 1.99 12.31
CA PHE A 145 2.63 1.97 13.74
C PHE A 145 4.15 1.99 13.93
N VAL A 146 4.88 1.10 13.24
CA VAL A 146 6.35 1.03 13.32
C VAL A 146 7.00 2.33 12.83
N PHE A 147 6.51 2.87 11.72
CA PHE A 147 7.02 4.14 11.19
C PHE A 147 6.82 5.30 12.16
N LEU A 148 5.62 5.43 12.73
CA LEU A 148 5.29 6.47 13.71
C LEU A 148 6.15 6.34 14.96
N SER A 149 6.30 5.13 15.50
CA SER A 149 7.11 4.92 16.70
C SER A 149 8.57 5.29 16.48
N ASP A 150 9.18 4.84 15.40
CA ASP A 150 10.62 5.01 15.18
C ASP A 150 10.98 6.48 14.91
N ASN A 151 10.17 7.17 14.10
CA ASN A 151 10.43 8.58 13.80
C ASN A 151 10.18 9.47 15.03
N ILE A 152 9.13 9.21 15.82
CA ILE A 152 8.84 9.99 17.02
C ILE A 152 9.87 9.70 18.12
N LYS A 153 10.28 8.44 18.28
CA LYS A 153 11.37 8.07 19.18
C LYS A 153 12.64 8.87 18.86
N GLN A 154 13.06 8.90 17.60
CA GLN A 154 14.24 9.69 17.19
C GLN A 154 14.08 11.19 17.45
N VAL A 155 12.87 11.75 17.24
CA VAL A 155 12.61 13.18 17.55
C VAL A 155 12.76 13.45 19.04
N VAL A 156 12.26 12.54 19.90
CA VAL A 156 12.36 12.67 21.36
C VAL A 156 13.80 12.49 21.84
N GLU A 157 14.53 11.48 21.34
CA GLU A 157 15.94 11.24 21.68
C GLU A 157 16.85 12.42 21.31
N ALA A 158 16.54 13.05 20.18
CA ALA A 158 17.31 14.19 19.68
C ALA A 158 16.92 15.52 20.34
N SER A 159 15.79 15.60 21.06
CA SER A 159 15.21 16.88 21.53
C SER A 159 16.14 17.74 22.40
N ASN A 160 16.99 17.12 23.22
CA ASN A 160 17.94 17.84 24.08
C ASN A 160 19.27 18.17 23.38
N GLY A 161 19.54 17.57 22.21
CA GLY A 161 20.77 17.76 21.43
C GLY A 161 20.53 18.36 20.05
N THR A 162 19.32 18.83 19.75
CA THR A 162 18.96 19.42 18.46
C THR A 162 19.54 20.81 18.31
N THR A 163 20.38 20.97 17.28
CA THR A 163 20.97 22.26 16.94
C THR A 163 20.23 22.92 15.77
N MET A 164 20.45 24.22 15.56
CA MET A 164 19.99 24.92 14.35
C MET A 164 20.94 24.69 13.16
N ASN A 165 22.16 24.22 13.40
CA ASN A 165 23.16 23.98 12.38
C ASN A 165 23.01 22.57 11.79
N CYS A 166 22.46 22.48 10.59
CA CYS A 166 22.30 21.22 9.86
C CYS A 166 23.57 20.74 9.14
N HIS A 167 24.71 21.43 9.31
CA HIS A 167 25.98 21.14 8.61
C HIS A 167 27.02 20.38 9.44
N SER A 168 26.90 20.33 10.78
CA SER A 168 27.84 19.56 11.61
C SER A 168 27.22 18.23 12.03
N ASN A 169 27.94 17.13 11.76
CA ASN A 169 27.71 15.83 12.38
C ASN A 169 28.20 15.87 13.83
N GLN A 170 27.65 16.77 14.65
CA GLN A 170 27.86 16.67 16.09
C GLN A 170 26.95 15.56 16.60
N THR A 171 27.57 14.59 17.26
CA THR A 171 26.90 13.53 18.02
C THR A 171 26.08 14.20 19.12
N ALA A 172 24.80 14.45 18.85
CA ALA A 172 23.85 14.81 19.88
C ALA A 172 23.92 13.72 20.96
N VAL A 173 24.08 14.14 22.22
CA VAL A 173 23.98 13.23 23.37
C VAL A 173 22.56 12.67 23.34
N THR A 174 22.40 11.43 22.89
CA THR A 174 21.10 10.77 22.84
C THR A 174 20.67 10.48 24.26
N VAL A 175 19.59 11.12 24.69
CA VAL A 175 18.97 10.80 25.97
C VAL A 175 18.44 9.36 25.87
N PRO A 176 18.67 8.49 26.86
CA PRO A 176 18.08 7.16 26.84
C PRO A 176 16.56 7.30 26.77
N SER A 177 15.96 6.90 25.64
CA SER A 177 14.52 6.88 25.46
C SER A 177 13.95 5.47 25.65
N PHE A 178 12.64 5.40 25.77
CA PHE A 178 11.93 4.14 25.89
C PHE A 178 12.02 3.31 24.61
N ASP A 179 11.80 2.00 24.73
CA ASP A 179 11.72 1.10 23.58
C ASP A 179 10.63 1.56 22.59
N SER A 180 10.83 1.33 21.29
CA SER A 180 9.90 1.78 20.23
C SER A 180 8.49 1.22 20.43
N ARG A 181 8.38 0.03 21.05
CA ARG A 181 7.11 -0.60 21.43
C ARG A 181 6.27 0.24 22.38
N LEU A 182 6.88 0.96 23.32
CA LEU A 182 6.14 1.83 24.23
C LEU A 182 5.52 3.00 23.47
N TYR A 183 6.24 3.57 22.49
CA TYR A 183 5.70 4.59 21.61
C TYR A 183 4.51 4.07 20.80
N MET A 184 4.56 2.83 20.29
CA MET A 184 3.40 2.22 19.60
C MET A 184 2.17 2.14 20.51
N LEU A 185 2.34 1.71 21.76
CA LEU A 185 1.26 1.66 22.75
C LEU A 185 0.75 3.06 23.13
N CYS A 186 1.61 4.07 23.19
CA CYS A 186 1.21 5.46 23.44
C CYS A 186 0.35 6.03 22.29
N PHE A 187 0.62 5.65 21.03
CA PHE A 187 -0.18 6.07 19.89
C PHE A 187 -1.51 5.31 19.75
N LEU A 188 -1.62 4.11 20.31
CA LEU A 188 -2.78 3.24 20.17
C LEU A 188 -4.12 3.94 20.52
N PRO A 189 -4.29 4.65 21.66
CA PRO A 189 -5.53 5.34 21.98
C PRO A 189 -5.90 6.42 20.95
N ALA A 190 -4.91 7.18 20.46
CA ALA A 190 -5.11 8.22 19.47
C ALA A 190 -5.57 7.62 18.12
N VAL A 191 -4.94 6.54 17.68
CA VAL A 191 -5.30 5.83 16.44
C VAL A 191 -6.70 5.21 16.54
N ILE A 192 -7.06 4.63 17.69
CA ILE A 192 -8.43 4.12 17.93
C ILE A 192 -9.45 5.25 17.79
N LEU A 193 -9.20 6.40 18.41
CA LEU A 193 -10.07 7.57 18.31
C LEU A 193 -10.22 8.05 16.86
N LEU A 194 -9.12 8.04 16.11
CA LEU A 194 -9.13 8.44 14.70
C LEU A 194 -10.03 7.52 13.86
N VAL A 195 -9.92 6.20 14.05
CA VAL A 195 -10.67 5.18 13.30
C VAL A 195 -12.16 5.17 13.66
N PHE A 196 -12.56 5.69 14.82
CA PHE A 196 -13.98 5.89 15.15
C PHE A 196 -14.67 6.93 14.25
N THR A 197 -13.90 7.71 13.49
CA THR A 197 -14.43 8.60 12.46
C THR A 197 -14.89 7.78 11.25
N ARG A 198 -16.18 7.40 11.26
CA ARG A 198 -16.79 6.58 10.20
C ARG A 198 -17.01 7.31 8.88
N ASN A 199 -17.16 8.63 8.93
CA ASN A 199 -17.48 9.43 7.76
C ASN A 199 -16.23 10.12 7.23
N LEU A 200 -15.69 9.57 6.13
CA LEU A 200 -14.49 10.06 5.46
C LEU A 200 -14.58 11.54 5.04
N LYS A 201 -15.78 12.11 4.91
CA LYS A 201 -15.98 13.54 4.61
C LYS A 201 -15.32 14.44 5.65
N TYR A 202 -15.35 14.06 6.93
CA TYR A 202 -14.69 14.83 8.00
C TYR A 202 -13.16 14.72 7.93
N LEU A 203 -12.64 13.61 7.40
CA LEU A 203 -11.21 13.39 7.22
C LEU A 203 -10.65 14.07 5.96
N ALA A 204 -11.48 14.44 5.00
CA ALA A 204 -11.06 15.02 3.73
C ALA A 204 -10.20 16.31 3.87
N PRO A 205 -10.62 17.36 4.60
CA PRO A 205 -9.81 18.58 4.75
C PRO A 205 -8.52 18.33 5.52
N LEU A 206 -8.58 17.51 6.57
CA LEU A 206 -7.42 17.12 7.37
C LEU A 206 -6.42 16.34 6.52
N SER A 207 -6.92 15.48 5.64
CA SER A 207 -6.09 14.72 4.72
C SER A 207 -5.45 15.59 3.64
N LEU A 208 -6.11 16.65 3.18
CA LEU A 208 -5.48 17.62 2.26
C LEU A 208 -4.25 18.25 2.92
N VAL A 209 -4.38 18.73 4.15
CA VAL A 209 -3.27 19.32 4.92
C VAL A 209 -2.16 18.29 5.14
N ALA A 210 -2.50 17.06 5.51
CA ALA A 210 -1.57 15.95 5.65
C ALA A 210 -0.76 15.68 4.37
N ASN A 211 -1.40 15.66 3.20
CA ASN A 211 -0.71 15.43 1.93
C ASN A 211 0.23 16.59 1.57
N LEU A 212 -0.18 17.84 1.83
CA LEU A 212 0.69 19.00 1.64
C LEU A 212 1.93 18.91 2.55
N ALA A 213 1.73 18.57 3.83
CA ALA A 213 2.81 18.36 4.79
C ALA A 213 3.79 17.25 4.36
N MET A 214 3.27 16.12 3.87
CA MET A 214 4.08 15.03 3.32
C MET A 214 4.84 15.45 2.06
N CYS A 215 4.20 16.21 1.16
CA CYS A 215 4.83 16.73 -0.05
C CYS A 215 5.99 17.67 0.28
N THR A 216 5.77 18.64 1.19
CA THR A 216 6.84 19.53 1.69
C THR A 216 7.98 18.72 2.31
N SER A 217 7.66 17.72 3.14
CA SER A 217 8.66 16.86 3.76
C SER A 217 9.48 16.08 2.73
N LEU A 218 8.84 15.54 1.68
CA LEU A 218 9.50 14.84 0.60
C LEU A 218 10.45 15.77 -0.20
N VAL A 219 10.03 17.00 -0.49
CA VAL A 219 10.87 18.00 -1.16
C VAL A 219 12.13 18.31 -0.33
N LEU A 220 11.98 18.46 0.99
CA LEU A 220 13.13 18.71 1.88
C LEU A 220 14.06 17.50 1.98
N ILE A 221 13.54 16.28 1.95
CA ILE A 221 14.36 15.05 1.86
C ILE A 221 15.17 15.04 0.56
N TYR A 222 14.55 15.36 -0.58
CA TYR A 222 15.28 15.48 -1.85
C TYR A 222 16.36 16.54 -1.79
N PHE A 223 16.04 17.72 -1.24
CA PHE A 223 17.01 18.79 -1.07
C PHE A 223 18.23 18.34 -0.24
N PHE A 224 18.00 17.64 0.87
CA PHE A 224 19.07 17.05 1.66
C PHE A 224 19.91 16.07 0.84
N CYS A 225 19.27 15.16 0.11
CA CYS A 225 20.00 14.14 -0.62
C CYS A 225 20.86 14.73 -1.74
N PHE A 226 20.33 15.70 -2.51
CA PHE A 226 21.08 16.37 -3.58
C PHE A 226 22.28 17.18 -3.07
N THR A 227 22.18 17.77 -1.88
CA THR A 227 23.27 18.55 -1.28
C THR A 227 24.34 17.69 -0.62
N ASN A 228 24.03 16.43 -0.29
CA ASN A 228 24.94 15.50 0.41
C ASN A 228 25.34 14.29 -0.46
N ILE A 229 25.30 14.43 -1.79
CA ILE A 229 25.84 13.39 -2.69
C ILE A 229 27.36 13.33 -2.50
N PRO A 230 27.94 12.15 -2.20
CA PRO A 230 29.38 12.02 -2.03
C PRO A 230 30.13 12.20 -3.37
N ASN A 231 31.30 12.85 -3.32
CA ASN A 231 32.14 13.11 -4.49
C ASN A 231 32.64 11.83 -5.20
N ARG A 232 32.72 10.70 -4.49
CA ARG A 232 33.07 9.39 -5.06
C ARG A 232 32.01 8.37 -4.68
N ILE A 233 31.33 7.82 -5.69
CA ILE A 233 30.33 6.77 -5.51
C ILE A 233 31.04 5.42 -5.62
N SER A 234 31.23 4.75 -4.48
CA SER A 234 31.84 3.43 -4.38
C SER A 234 30.84 2.41 -3.81
N LEU A 235 29.71 2.27 -4.49
CA LEU A 235 28.62 1.37 -4.10
C LEU A 235 28.53 0.15 -5.02
N PRO A 236 28.12 -1.02 -4.52
CA PRO A 236 27.95 -2.21 -5.34
C PRO A 236 26.90 -1.98 -6.42
N LYS A 237 27.27 -2.25 -7.68
CA LYS A 237 26.36 -2.14 -8.84
C LYS A 237 25.24 -3.18 -8.78
N VAL A 238 25.56 -4.36 -8.25
CA VAL A 238 24.65 -5.49 -8.04
C VAL A 238 24.82 -5.95 -6.59
N GLY A 239 23.71 -6.05 -5.87
CA GLY A 239 23.65 -6.52 -4.48
C GLY A 239 23.72 -8.04 -4.39
N HIS A 240 23.62 -8.58 -3.19
CA HIS A 240 23.65 -10.03 -2.99
C HIS A 240 22.30 -10.66 -3.37
N ALA A 241 22.34 -11.80 -4.05
CA ALA A 241 21.13 -12.53 -4.49
C ALA A 241 20.21 -12.91 -3.31
N LYS A 242 20.77 -13.14 -2.12
CA LYS A 242 20.02 -13.45 -0.89
C LYS A 242 19.13 -12.31 -0.39
N ASP A 243 19.48 -11.06 -0.71
CA ASP A 243 18.77 -9.87 -0.22
C ASP A 243 17.74 -9.36 -1.25
N TYR A 244 17.79 -9.88 -2.48
CA TYR A 244 16.85 -9.53 -3.55
C TYR A 244 15.37 -9.81 -3.21
N PRO A 245 15.00 -10.88 -2.47
CA PRO A 245 13.62 -11.07 -2.04
C PRO A 245 13.12 -9.95 -1.11
N LEU A 246 13.98 -9.37 -0.27
CA LEU A 246 13.62 -8.20 0.53
C LEU A 246 13.29 -7.00 -0.38
N PHE A 247 14.14 -6.76 -1.38
CA PHE A 247 13.88 -5.76 -2.41
C PHE A 247 12.56 -6.00 -3.13
N PHE A 248 12.30 -7.23 -3.58
CA PHE A 248 11.08 -7.59 -4.32
C PHE A 248 9.83 -7.31 -3.48
N GLY A 249 9.81 -7.75 -2.21
CA GLY A 249 8.70 -7.49 -1.31
C GLY A 249 8.46 -5.98 -1.11
N THR A 250 9.52 -5.22 -0.83
CA THR A 250 9.41 -3.76 -0.64
C THR A 250 8.98 -3.02 -1.92
N ALA A 251 9.47 -3.45 -3.09
CA ALA A 251 9.09 -2.87 -4.37
C ALA A 251 7.60 -3.15 -4.69
N ILE A 252 7.13 -4.38 -4.50
CA ILE A 252 5.71 -4.72 -4.68
C ILE A 252 4.84 -3.96 -3.70
N PHE A 253 5.22 -3.89 -2.43
CA PHE A 253 4.53 -3.08 -1.43
C PHE A 253 4.40 -1.63 -1.88
N ALA A 254 5.48 -1.03 -2.40
CA ALA A 254 5.46 0.36 -2.84
C ALA A 254 4.54 0.57 -4.06
N PHE A 255 4.52 -0.37 -5.01
CA PHE A 255 3.65 -0.30 -6.20
C PHE A 255 2.22 -0.80 -5.95
N GLU A 256 1.88 -1.16 -4.71
CA GLU A 256 0.56 -1.66 -4.37
C GLU A 256 -0.46 -0.51 -4.26
N GLY A 257 -1.07 -0.17 -5.40
CA GLY A 257 -2.20 0.75 -5.49
C GLY A 257 -3.49 0.09 -5.99
N ILE A 258 -3.50 -1.22 -6.23
CA ILE A 258 -4.57 -1.87 -7.00
C ILE A 258 -5.95 -1.80 -6.32
N GLY A 259 -5.99 -1.76 -5.00
CA GLY A 259 -7.22 -1.64 -4.21
C GLY A 259 -7.98 -0.32 -4.42
N VAL A 260 -7.30 0.76 -4.85
CA VAL A 260 -7.95 2.06 -5.12
C VAL A 260 -8.28 2.26 -6.60
N VAL A 261 -7.77 1.43 -7.50
CA VAL A 261 -7.93 1.59 -8.96
C VAL A 261 -9.40 1.54 -9.39
N LEU A 262 -10.11 0.46 -9.07
CA LEU A 262 -11.52 0.32 -9.45
C LEU A 262 -12.43 1.33 -8.74
N PRO A 263 -12.32 1.57 -7.41
CA PRO A 263 -13.13 2.59 -6.76
C PRO A 263 -12.92 4.01 -7.31
N LEU A 264 -11.71 4.33 -7.80
CA LEU A 264 -11.44 5.63 -8.43
C LEU A 264 -12.02 5.71 -9.83
N GLU A 265 -11.85 4.68 -10.66
CA GLU A 265 -12.46 4.60 -11.99
C GLU A 265 -14.00 4.70 -11.92
N ASN A 266 -14.61 3.97 -10.98
CA ASN A 266 -16.05 3.96 -10.75
C ASN A 266 -16.63 5.34 -10.36
N LYS A 267 -15.81 6.25 -9.81
CA LYS A 267 -16.22 7.59 -9.35
C LYS A 267 -15.81 8.72 -10.30
N MET A 268 -15.10 8.39 -11.38
CA MET A 268 -14.58 9.38 -12.33
C MET A 268 -15.68 9.86 -13.29
N GLN A 269 -15.69 11.15 -13.63
CA GLN A 269 -16.66 11.72 -14.58
C GLN A 269 -16.61 11.05 -15.95
N LYS A 270 -15.40 10.77 -16.42
CA LYS A 270 -15.12 10.18 -17.73
C LYS A 270 -14.28 8.93 -17.50
N PRO A 271 -14.90 7.79 -17.15
CA PRO A 271 -14.17 6.55 -16.88
C PRO A 271 -13.33 6.08 -18.08
N GLN A 272 -13.72 6.45 -19.31
CA GLN A 272 -12.98 6.10 -20.53
C GLN A 272 -11.57 6.74 -20.57
N SER A 273 -11.35 7.86 -19.88
CA SER A 273 -10.03 8.49 -19.77
C SER A 273 -9.24 8.04 -18.54
N PHE A 274 -9.77 7.09 -17.76
CA PHE A 274 -9.09 6.58 -16.56
C PHE A 274 -7.74 5.94 -16.90
N ASN A 275 -7.60 5.26 -18.04
CA ASN A 275 -6.31 4.70 -18.47
C ASN A 275 -5.24 5.78 -18.61
N MET A 276 -5.59 6.99 -19.08
CA MET A 276 -4.64 8.10 -19.16
C MET A 276 -4.23 8.58 -17.77
N VAL A 277 -5.18 8.65 -16.81
CA VAL A 277 -4.89 8.97 -15.41
C VAL A 277 -3.96 7.91 -14.80
N LEU A 278 -4.23 6.64 -15.06
CA LEU A 278 -3.46 5.51 -14.56
C LEU A 278 -2.02 5.56 -15.08
N TYR A 279 -1.81 5.69 -16.41
CA TYR A 279 -0.47 5.76 -17.00
C TYR A 279 0.30 6.98 -16.53
N LEU A 280 -0.34 8.16 -16.50
CA LEU A 280 0.31 9.39 -16.04
C LEU A 280 0.68 9.31 -14.56
N GLY A 281 -0.27 8.90 -13.71
CA GLY A 281 -0.08 8.82 -12.27
C GLY A 281 0.96 7.79 -11.88
N MET A 282 0.88 6.57 -12.43
CA MET A 282 1.87 5.54 -12.14
C MET A 282 3.23 5.83 -12.79
N GLY A 283 3.29 6.57 -13.90
CA GLY A 283 4.53 7.10 -14.45
C GLY A 283 5.24 8.04 -13.48
N ILE A 284 4.49 8.98 -12.88
CA ILE A 284 5.01 9.87 -11.83
C ILE A 284 5.47 9.07 -10.60
N VAL A 285 4.67 8.11 -10.14
CA VAL A 285 5.02 7.22 -9.01
C VAL A 285 6.31 6.45 -9.29
N THR A 286 6.42 5.83 -10.46
CA THR A 286 7.60 5.06 -10.87
C THR A 286 8.85 5.95 -10.92
N PHE A 287 8.73 7.15 -11.48
CA PHE A 287 9.82 8.12 -11.48
C PHE A 287 10.25 8.50 -10.07
N LEU A 288 9.31 8.83 -9.18
CA LEU A 288 9.60 9.17 -7.78
C LEU A 288 10.27 8.00 -7.03
N TYR A 289 9.86 6.77 -7.32
CA TYR A 289 10.37 5.56 -6.68
C TYR A 289 11.81 5.27 -7.09
N ILE A 290 12.08 5.33 -8.40
CA ILE A 290 13.42 5.14 -8.93
C ILE A 290 14.34 6.26 -8.46
N SER A 291 13.92 7.51 -8.57
CA SER A 291 14.76 8.66 -8.19
C SER A 291 15.05 8.68 -6.69
N LEU A 292 14.04 8.60 -5.81
CA LEU A 292 14.28 8.59 -4.36
C LEU A 292 15.08 7.36 -3.93
N GLY A 293 14.73 6.16 -4.45
CA GLY A 293 15.44 4.93 -4.12
C GLY A 293 16.92 4.99 -4.49
N THR A 294 17.24 5.47 -5.69
CA THR A 294 18.62 5.58 -6.18
C THR A 294 19.39 6.68 -5.45
N ILE A 295 18.83 7.89 -5.39
CA ILE A 295 19.49 9.05 -4.80
C ILE A 295 19.69 8.83 -3.30
N GLY A 296 18.68 8.32 -2.60
CA GLY A 296 18.78 7.99 -1.17
C GLY A 296 19.87 6.96 -0.89
N TYR A 297 19.98 5.91 -1.73
CA TYR A 297 21.07 4.94 -1.56
C TYR A 297 22.44 5.54 -1.85
N ILE A 298 22.57 6.41 -2.87
CA ILE A 298 23.82 7.13 -3.16
C ILE A 298 24.24 8.02 -1.97
N THR A 299 23.30 8.74 -1.36
CA THR A 299 23.57 9.66 -0.25
C THR A 299 23.99 8.93 1.03
N PHE A 300 23.29 7.85 1.40
CA PHE A 300 23.49 7.20 2.71
C PHE A 300 24.31 5.89 2.66
N GLY A 301 24.46 5.29 1.48
CA GLY A 301 25.21 4.05 1.30
C GLY A 301 24.72 2.90 2.19
N GLU A 302 25.66 2.18 2.81
CA GLU A 302 25.36 1.04 3.70
C GLU A 302 24.69 1.45 5.02
N ALA A 303 24.72 2.73 5.40
CA ALA A 303 24.13 3.20 6.65
C ALA A 303 22.63 3.48 6.56
N ILE A 304 22.00 3.30 5.38
CA ILE A 304 20.56 3.52 5.19
C ILE A 304 19.74 2.61 6.12
N GLY A 305 18.82 3.21 6.87
CA GLY A 305 17.89 2.51 7.76
C GLY A 305 16.63 2.03 7.05
N GLY A 306 15.70 1.46 7.82
CA GLY A 306 14.42 0.95 7.31
C GLY A 306 13.60 1.98 6.51
N SER A 307 13.76 3.26 6.84
CA SER A 307 13.22 4.37 6.05
C SER A 307 14.21 5.53 5.99
N ILE A 308 14.20 6.26 4.88
CA ILE A 308 15.12 7.40 4.65
C ILE A 308 15.00 8.50 5.71
N THR A 309 13.83 8.65 6.33
CA THR A 309 13.62 9.67 7.38
C THR A 309 14.49 9.39 8.60
N LEU A 310 14.76 8.12 8.92
CA LEU A 310 15.59 7.72 10.06
C LEU A 310 17.07 8.09 9.90
N ASN A 311 17.49 8.42 8.68
CA ASN A 311 18.86 8.82 8.37
C ASN A 311 19.06 10.33 8.32
N LEU A 312 17.98 11.12 8.44
CA LEU A 312 18.08 12.57 8.43
C LEU A 312 18.81 13.11 9.67
N PRO A 313 19.60 14.18 9.54
CA PRO A 313 20.39 14.71 10.64
C PRO A 313 19.50 15.35 11.72
N ASN A 314 20.04 15.45 12.93
CA ASN A 314 19.30 15.85 14.12
C ASN A 314 19.12 17.38 14.29
N CYS A 315 18.93 18.14 13.21
CA CYS A 315 18.63 19.57 13.31
C CYS A 315 17.12 19.84 13.23
N TRP A 316 16.66 20.97 13.78
CA TRP A 316 15.23 21.31 13.89
C TRP A 316 14.47 21.23 12.57
N MET A 317 15.09 21.62 11.45
CA MET A 317 14.50 21.52 10.12
C MET A 317 14.06 20.08 9.80
N TYR A 318 14.95 19.09 9.98
CA TYR A 318 14.62 17.70 9.66
C TYR A 318 13.83 16.99 10.76
N GLN A 319 13.88 17.48 12.01
CA GLN A 319 12.91 17.03 13.03
C GLN A 319 11.49 17.45 12.65
N ILE A 320 11.30 18.67 12.14
CA ILE A 320 10.00 19.11 11.61
C ILE A 320 9.58 18.25 10.41
N VAL A 321 10.50 17.90 9.51
CA VAL A 321 10.24 16.95 8.41
C VAL A 321 9.72 15.61 8.94
N LYS A 322 10.38 15.02 9.94
CA LYS A 322 9.92 13.77 10.58
C LYS A 322 8.51 13.92 11.15
N LEU A 323 8.24 15.01 11.89
CA LEU A 323 6.93 15.27 12.50
C LEU A 323 5.82 15.50 11.48
N LEU A 324 6.07 16.28 10.42
CA LEU A 324 5.12 16.53 9.34
C LEU A 324 4.79 15.25 8.58
N TYR A 325 5.79 14.41 8.31
CA TYR A 325 5.56 13.11 7.67
C TYR A 325 4.79 12.15 8.59
N CYS A 326 5.11 12.12 9.90
CA CYS A 326 4.37 11.34 10.89
C CYS A 326 2.90 11.77 10.96
N PHE A 327 2.63 13.08 10.99
CA PHE A 327 1.26 13.59 10.93
C PHE A 327 0.54 13.11 9.67
N GLY A 328 1.20 13.15 8.51
CA GLY A 328 0.66 12.64 7.26
C GLY A 328 0.29 11.15 7.29
N ILE A 329 1.19 10.32 7.82
CA ILE A 329 0.97 8.88 7.98
C ILE A 329 -0.13 8.58 9.00
N TYR A 330 -0.20 9.33 10.10
CA TYR A 330 -1.26 9.20 11.09
C TYR A 330 -2.65 9.41 10.46
N ILE A 331 -2.83 10.44 9.63
CA ILE A 331 -4.10 10.65 8.92
C ILE A 331 -4.35 9.58 7.85
N THR A 332 -3.29 9.16 7.15
CA THR A 332 -3.37 8.12 6.12
C THR A 332 -3.76 6.76 6.71
N PHE A 333 -3.42 6.49 7.98
CA PHE A 333 -3.84 5.28 8.69
C PHE A 333 -5.34 5.06 8.61
N ALA A 334 -6.14 6.07 8.93
CA ALA A 334 -7.60 5.94 8.92
C ALA A 334 -8.18 5.74 7.50
N LEU A 335 -7.51 6.26 6.47
CA LEU A 335 -7.89 6.03 5.08
C LEU A 335 -7.63 4.58 4.65
N GLN A 336 -6.47 4.03 5.03
CA GLN A 336 -6.11 2.66 4.71
C GLN A 336 -6.94 1.65 5.50
N PHE A 337 -7.24 1.97 6.76
CA PHE A 337 -8.12 1.18 7.62
C PHE A 337 -9.58 1.18 7.16
N TYR A 338 -10.03 2.19 6.43
CA TYR A 338 -11.41 2.26 5.94
C TYR A 338 -11.77 1.07 5.04
N VAL A 339 -10.85 0.62 4.19
CA VAL A 339 -11.08 -0.49 3.26
C VAL A 339 -11.41 -1.82 3.99
N PRO A 340 -10.60 -2.35 4.93
CA PRO A 340 -10.94 -3.58 5.64
C PRO A 340 -12.17 -3.39 6.53
N ALA A 341 -12.40 -2.18 7.08
CA ALA A 341 -13.59 -1.87 7.86
C ALA A 341 -14.88 -2.02 7.03
N GLU A 342 -14.91 -1.48 5.81
CA GLU A 342 -16.05 -1.62 4.89
C GLU A 342 -16.29 -3.07 4.44
N ILE A 343 -15.23 -3.89 4.36
CA ILE A 343 -15.37 -5.30 3.98
C ILE A 343 -15.85 -6.16 5.15
N LEU A 344 -15.32 -5.95 6.37
CA LEU A 344 -15.55 -6.83 7.53
C LEU A 344 -16.77 -6.44 8.37
N ILE A 345 -17.04 -5.15 8.54
CA ILE A 345 -18.01 -4.67 9.53
C ILE A 345 -19.47 -4.88 9.09
N PRO A 346 -19.89 -4.53 7.85
CA PRO A 346 -21.31 -4.63 7.46
C PRO A 346 -21.91 -6.05 7.58
N PRO A 347 -21.22 -7.15 7.21
CA PRO A 347 -21.73 -8.50 7.40
C PRO A 347 -21.96 -8.89 8.87
N VAL A 348 -21.21 -8.29 9.81
CA VAL A 348 -21.36 -8.56 11.24
C VAL A 348 -22.47 -7.69 11.83
N VAL A 349 -22.46 -6.40 11.50
CA VAL A 349 -23.45 -5.42 11.98
C VAL A 349 -24.87 -5.72 11.47
N SER A 350 -25.01 -6.31 10.29
CA SER A 350 -26.31 -6.75 9.75
C SER A 350 -26.96 -7.90 10.52
N ARG A 351 -26.20 -8.63 11.34
CA ARG A 351 -26.70 -9.76 12.15
C ARG A 351 -27.10 -9.37 13.57
N VAL A 352 -26.80 -8.14 13.99
CA VAL A 352 -27.10 -7.66 15.35
C VAL A 352 -28.30 -6.74 15.35
N SER A 353 -29.03 -6.69 16.47
CA SER A 353 -30.16 -5.78 16.63
C SER A 353 -29.74 -4.30 16.54
N GLU A 354 -30.66 -3.41 16.14
CA GLU A 354 -30.40 -1.97 15.93
C GLU A 354 -29.67 -1.29 17.10
N ARG A 355 -30.00 -1.64 18.35
CA ARG A 355 -29.38 -1.06 19.56
C ARG A 355 -27.88 -1.36 19.67
N TRP A 356 -27.44 -2.49 19.13
CA TRP A 356 -26.06 -2.97 19.23
C TRP A 356 -25.22 -2.66 17.99
N LYS A 357 -25.81 -2.13 16.91
CA LYS A 357 -25.08 -1.84 15.66
C LYS A 357 -23.89 -0.90 15.86
N LEU A 358 -24.10 0.22 16.55
CA LEU A 358 -23.04 1.21 16.78
C LEU A 358 -21.95 0.68 17.75
N PRO A 359 -22.28 0.11 18.93
CA PRO A 359 -21.27 -0.48 19.81
C PRO A 359 -20.46 -1.58 19.13
N VAL A 360 -21.09 -2.46 18.34
CA VAL A 360 -20.41 -3.56 17.64
C VAL A 360 -19.50 -3.03 16.54
N ASP A 361 -19.93 -2.04 15.75
CA ASP A 361 -19.08 -1.37 14.76
C ASP A 361 -17.81 -0.80 15.41
N LEU A 362 -17.95 -0.01 16.48
CA LEU A 362 -16.82 0.60 17.17
C LEU A 362 -15.91 -0.44 17.85
N LEU A 363 -16.48 -1.51 18.42
CA LEU A 363 -15.72 -2.58 19.04
C LEU A 363 -14.87 -3.34 18.01
N ILE A 364 -15.44 -3.68 16.84
CA ILE A 364 -14.70 -4.35 15.78
C ILE A 364 -13.58 -3.45 15.27
N ARG A 365 -13.85 -2.15 15.09
CA ARG A 365 -12.84 -1.17 14.70
C ARG A 365 -11.67 -1.14 15.70
N ALA A 366 -11.97 -0.99 16.98
CA ALA A 366 -10.96 -0.99 18.04
C ALA A 366 -10.17 -2.31 18.06
N ALA A 367 -10.85 -3.45 17.96
CA ALA A 367 -10.23 -4.77 17.95
C ALA A 367 -9.25 -4.95 16.78
N LEU A 368 -9.60 -4.50 15.57
CA LEU A 368 -8.72 -4.55 14.40
C LEU A 368 -7.51 -3.63 14.55
N VAL A 369 -7.68 -2.43 15.13
CA VAL A 369 -6.55 -1.53 15.41
C VAL A 369 -5.62 -2.13 16.48
N VAL A 370 -6.17 -2.70 17.55
CA VAL A 370 -5.37 -3.41 18.56
C VAL A 370 -4.63 -4.59 17.93
N PHE A 371 -5.28 -5.37 17.08
CA PHE A 371 -4.64 -6.47 16.35
C PHE A 371 -3.44 -6.00 15.52
N THR A 372 -3.59 -4.92 14.74
CA THR A 372 -2.47 -4.37 13.96
C THR A 372 -1.34 -3.81 14.84
N CYS A 373 -1.66 -3.22 15.98
CA CYS A 373 -0.66 -2.76 16.96
C CYS A 373 0.12 -3.94 17.56
N VAL A 374 -0.56 -5.04 17.93
CA VAL A 374 0.10 -6.26 18.44
C VAL A 374 1.05 -6.84 17.39
N LEU A 375 0.64 -6.93 16.13
CA LEU A 375 1.52 -7.39 15.05
C LEU A 375 2.76 -6.49 14.89
N ALA A 376 2.60 -5.16 14.98
CA ALA A 376 3.71 -4.21 14.93
C ALA A 376 4.69 -4.37 16.11
N ILE A 377 4.17 -4.67 17.32
CA ILE A 377 4.99 -4.90 18.51
C ILE A 377 5.82 -6.20 18.39
N LEU A 378 5.22 -7.25 17.80
CA LEU A 378 5.89 -8.55 17.60
C LEU A 378 7.08 -8.46 16.64
N ILE A 379 7.01 -7.58 15.64
CA ILE A 379 8.07 -7.41 14.64
C ILE A 379 8.31 -5.91 14.42
N PRO A 380 9.06 -5.24 15.32
CA PRO A 380 9.29 -3.79 15.26
C PRO A 380 10.38 -3.41 14.23
N GLN A 381 10.51 -4.17 13.15
CA GLN A 381 11.48 -3.95 12.06
C GLN A 381 10.73 -3.53 10.81
N LEU A 382 10.80 -2.24 10.48
CA LEU A 382 9.99 -1.62 9.44
C LEU A 382 10.17 -2.30 8.07
N ASP A 383 11.41 -2.58 7.69
CA ASP A 383 11.78 -3.18 6.40
C ASP A 383 11.29 -4.63 6.26
N LEU A 384 11.38 -5.43 7.32
CA LEU A 384 10.87 -6.79 7.35
C LEU A 384 9.34 -6.83 7.22
N VAL A 385 8.62 -5.96 7.95
CA VAL A 385 7.15 -5.90 7.86
C VAL A 385 6.70 -5.42 6.48
N ILE A 386 7.35 -4.39 5.92
CA ILE A 386 7.08 -3.91 4.55
C ILE A 386 7.28 -5.05 3.53
N SER A 387 8.40 -5.76 3.61
CA SER A 387 8.71 -6.84 2.68
C SER A 387 7.76 -8.02 2.82
N LEU A 388 7.36 -8.38 4.04
CA LEU A 388 6.37 -9.43 4.31
C LEU A 388 5.01 -9.11 3.69
N VAL A 389 4.47 -7.92 3.96
CA VAL A 389 3.16 -7.51 3.43
C VAL A 389 3.19 -7.46 1.90
N GLY A 390 4.26 -6.91 1.33
CA GLY A 390 4.42 -6.85 -0.12
C GLY A 390 4.53 -8.21 -0.79
N SER A 391 5.34 -9.11 -0.23
CA SER A 391 5.56 -10.43 -0.81
C SER A 391 4.38 -11.38 -0.65
N ILE A 392 3.68 -11.37 0.50
CA ILE A 392 2.56 -12.28 0.75
C ILE A 392 1.28 -11.76 0.10
N SER A 393 0.79 -10.59 0.52
CA SER A 393 -0.57 -10.21 0.16
C SER A 393 -0.62 -9.37 -1.11
N SER A 394 0.28 -8.40 -1.24
CA SER A 394 0.33 -7.53 -2.43
C SER A 394 0.79 -8.26 -3.69
N SER A 395 1.67 -9.28 -3.61
CA SER A 395 2.08 -10.05 -4.79
C SER A 395 0.90 -10.79 -5.42
N PHE A 396 -0.02 -11.33 -4.61
CA PHE A 396 -1.22 -11.97 -5.13
C PHE A 396 -2.17 -10.97 -5.79
N LEU A 397 -2.41 -9.82 -5.14
CA LEU A 397 -3.29 -8.77 -5.66
C LEU A 397 -2.71 -8.06 -6.89
N ALA A 398 -1.43 -7.73 -6.88
CA ALA A 398 -0.79 -6.97 -7.96
C ALA A 398 -0.42 -7.84 -9.16
N LEU A 399 0.12 -9.04 -8.94
CA LEU A 399 0.79 -9.82 -10.00
C LEU A 399 0.08 -11.13 -10.37
N ILE A 400 -0.68 -11.75 -9.47
CA ILE A 400 -1.25 -13.09 -9.72
C ILE A 400 -2.71 -12.97 -10.15
N PHE A 401 -3.55 -12.30 -9.37
CA PHE A 401 -4.98 -12.23 -9.65
C PHE A 401 -5.34 -11.47 -10.93
N PRO A 402 -4.73 -10.33 -11.31
CA PRO A 402 -5.12 -9.62 -12.54
C PRO A 402 -4.85 -10.41 -13.82
N PRO A 403 -3.67 -11.04 -14.02
CA PRO A 403 -3.44 -11.89 -15.19
C PRO A 403 -4.35 -13.12 -15.25
N LEU A 404 -4.61 -13.77 -14.10
CA LEU A 404 -5.56 -14.88 -14.01
C LEU A 404 -6.99 -14.41 -14.33
N LEU A 405 -7.40 -13.25 -13.83
CA LEU A 405 -8.71 -12.66 -14.12
C LEU A 405 -8.90 -12.45 -15.63
N GLN A 406 -7.87 -11.99 -16.36
CA GLN A 406 -7.97 -11.85 -17.81
C GLN A 406 -8.18 -13.21 -18.50
N ILE A 407 -7.46 -14.25 -18.07
CA ILE A 407 -7.62 -15.61 -18.61
C ILE A 407 -9.05 -16.12 -18.38
N LEU A 408 -9.60 -15.89 -17.19
CA LEU A 408 -10.96 -16.30 -16.82
C LEU A 408 -12.04 -15.50 -17.57
N THR A 409 -11.84 -14.18 -17.69
CA THR A 409 -12.82 -13.28 -18.32
C THR A 409 -13.02 -13.59 -19.79
N TYR A 410 -11.93 -13.82 -20.53
CA TYR A 410 -11.97 -14.05 -21.98
C TYR A 410 -11.92 -15.53 -22.38
N HIS A 411 -12.13 -16.45 -21.43
CA HIS A 411 -12.06 -17.90 -21.67
C HIS A 411 -12.95 -18.36 -22.84
N ASN A 412 -14.18 -17.85 -22.92
CA ASN A 412 -15.16 -18.25 -23.94
C ASN A 412 -15.01 -17.51 -25.28
N GLU A 413 -14.23 -16.43 -25.30
CA GLU A 413 -14.04 -15.57 -26.49
C GLU A 413 -12.78 -15.92 -27.28
N GLY A 414 -11.92 -16.76 -26.71
CA GLY A 414 -10.67 -17.19 -27.31
C GLY A 414 -9.56 -16.17 -27.09
N LEU A 415 -8.58 -16.52 -26.27
CA LEU A 415 -7.38 -15.71 -26.05
C LEU A 415 -6.25 -16.17 -26.98
N SER A 416 -5.44 -15.21 -27.45
CA SER A 416 -4.24 -15.55 -28.19
C SER A 416 -3.25 -16.30 -27.27
N PRO A 417 -2.52 -17.32 -27.79
CA PRO A 417 -1.55 -18.07 -26.98
C PRO A 417 -0.50 -17.18 -26.32
N TRP A 418 -0.10 -16.09 -27.01
CA TRP A 418 0.84 -15.11 -26.50
C TRP A 418 0.36 -14.42 -25.22
N VAL A 419 -0.93 -14.03 -25.15
CA VAL A 419 -1.50 -13.38 -23.96
C VAL A 419 -1.52 -14.35 -22.78
N ILE A 420 -1.84 -15.63 -23.02
CA ILE A 420 -1.82 -16.67 -21.99
C ILE A 420 -0.40 -16.89 -21.46
N VAL A 421 0.59 -17.01 -22.34
CA VAL A 421 2.01 -17.19 -21.95
C VAL A 421 2.49 -15.99 -21.13
N LYS A 422 2.25 -14.76 -21.61
CA LYS A 422 2.62 -13.53 -20.91
C LYS A 422 1.96 -13.45 -19.52
N ASN A 423 0.65 -13.72 -19.41
CA ASN A 423 -0.07 -13.68 -18.14
C ASN A 423 0.40 -14.77 -17.16
N THR A 424 0.71 -15.96 -17.69
CA THR A 424 1.25 -17.06 -16.90
C THR A 424 2.65 -16.70 -16.38
N LEU A 425 3.51 -16.11 -17.22
CA LEU A 425 4.84 -15.67 -16.83
C LEU A 425 4.81 -14.62 -15.71
N ILE A 426 3.94 -13.60 -15.82
CA ILE A 426 3.77 -12.59 -14.76
C ILE A 426 3.32 -13.23 -13.45
N SER A 427 2.35 -14.15 -13.51
CA SER A 427 1.84 -14.86 -12.33
C SER A 427 2.92 -15.73 -11.67
N VAL A 428 3.75 -16.39 -12.48
CA VAL A 428 4.88 -17.20 -12.00
C VAL A 428 5.95 -16.34 -11.33
N ILE A 429 6.27 -15.16 -11.90
CA ILE A 429 7.20 -14.20 -11.27
C ILE A 429 6.66 -13.77 -9.90
N GLY A 430 5.37 -13.43 -9.81
CA GLY A 430 4.71 -13.09 -8.55
C GLY A 430 4.78 -14.23 -7.53
N PHE A 431 4.55 -15.46 -7.97
CA PHE A 431 4.59 -16.65 -7.12
C PHE A 431 6.00 -17.00 -6.63
N ILE A 432 7.02 -16.90 -7.50
CA ILE A 432 8.43 -17.11 -7.11
C ILE A 432 8.86 -16.04 -6.11
N GLY A 433 8.50 -14.78 -6.36
CA GLY A 433 8.77 -13.67 -5.45
C GLY A 433 8.13 -13.88 -4.08
N PHE A 434 6.87 -14.35 -4.04
CA PHE A 434 6.19 -14.76 -2.81
C PHE A 434 6.96 -15.85 -2.05
N ILE A 435 7.29 -16.98 -2.71
CA ILE A 435 7.95 -18.11 -2.04
C ILE A 435 9.34 -17.71 -1.50
N THR A 436 10.13 -17.00 -2.31
CA THR A 436 11.49 -16.60 -1.93
C THR A 436 11.50 -15.60 -0.78
N ALA A 437 10.61 -14.61 -0.80
CA ALA A 437 10.52 -13.63 0.28
C ALA A 437 9.89 -14.23 1.55
N MET A 438 8.91 -15.13 1.42
CA MET A 438 8.35 -15.87 2.55
C MET A 438 9.44 -16.72 3.24
N PHE A 439 10.24 -17.47 2.47
CA PHE A 439 11.35 -18.25 3.04
C PHE A 439 12.37 -17.38 3.77
N LEU A 440 12.73 -16.24 3.17
CA LEU A 440 13.67 -15.30 3.77
C LEU A 440 13.11 -14.69 5.06
N PHE A 441 11.83 -14.32 5.07
CA PHE A 441 11.15 -13.84 6.26
C PHE A 441 11.18 -14.89 7.38
N PHE A 442 10.83 -16.16 7.11
CA PHE A 442 10.90 -17.20 8.14
C PHE A 442 12.31 -17.53 8.61
N SER A 443 13.34 -17.19 7.81
CA SER A 443 14.73 -17.33 8.23
C SER A 443 15.18 -16.19 9.15
N LEU A 444 14.64 -14.97 8.96
CA LEU A 444 15.00 -13.77 9.70
C LEU A 444 14.07 -13.48 10.91
N ALA A 445 12.83 -13.95 10.86
CA ALA A 445 11.81 -13.70 11.87
C ALA A 445 12.11 -14.37 13.23
N PRO A 446 12.63 -15.62 13.31
CA PRO A 446 12.97 -16.22 14.61
C PRO A 446 14.03 -15.39 15.34
N LEU A 447 15.04 -14.90 14.60
CA LEU A 447 16.05 -14.00 15.16
C LEU A 447 15.38 -12.74 15.74
N SER A 448 14.53 -12.05 14.98
CA SER A 448 13.88 -10.84 15.45
C SER A 448 12.89 -11.08 16.60
N ILE A 449 12.16 -12.20 16.59
CA ILE A 449 11.20 -12.58 17.64
C ILE A 449 11.91 -13.00 18.93
N ASP A 450 13.03 -13.71 18.85
CA ASP A 450 13.82 -14.09 20.03
C ASP A 450 14.42 -12.87 20.71
N TYR A 451 15.00 -11.92 19.95
CA TYR A 451 15.39 -10.62 20.49
C TYR A 451 14.20 -9.88 21.10
N THR A 452 13.03 -9.97 20.45
CA THR A 452 11.80 -9.33 20.94
C THR A 452 11.33 -9.90 22.27
N PHE A 453 11.33 -11.23 22.44
CA PHE A 453 10.91 -11.87 23.67
C PHE A 453 11.86 -11.51 24.82
N ILE A 454 13.17 -11.51 24.57
CA ILE A 454 14.19 -11.09 25.55
C ILE A 454 13.98 -9.63 25.97
N ASP A 455 13.70 -8.74 25.02
CA ASP A 455 13.45 -7.32 25.29
C ASP A 455 12.14 -7.07 26.04
N ILE A 456 11.04 -7.77 25.71
CA ILE A 456 9.76 -7.66 26.44
C ILE A 456 9.92 -8.16 27.88
N VAL A 457 10.59 -9.30 28.08
CA VAL A 457 10.87 -9.83 29.41
C VAL A 457 11.74 -8.86 30.20
N SER A 458 12.76 -8.25 29.57
CA SER A 458 13.62 -7.24 30.20
C SER A 458 12.84 -5.97 30.55
N LEU A 459 11.96 -5.50 29.66
CA LEU A 459 11.10 -4.33 29.89
C LEU A 459 10.11 -4.59 31.04
N LEU A 460 9.43 -5.73 31.04
CA LEU A 460 8.55 -6.15 32.14
C LEU A 460 9.33 -6.24 33.45
N THR A 461 10.55 -6.78 33.41
CA THR A 461 11.43 -6.87 34.58
C THR A 461 11.82 -5.48 35.08
N VAL A 462 12.17 -4.54 34.21
CA VAL A 462 12.51 -3.14 34.59
C VAL A 462 11.28 -2.37 35.09
N VAL A 463 10.10 -2.56 34.51
CA VAL A 463 8.86 -1.91 34.96
C VAL A 463 8.38 -2.48 36.30
N VAL A 464 8.56 -3.79 36.53
CA VAL A 464 8.22 -4.46 37.79
C VAL A 464 9.23 -4.12 38.89
N ILE A 465 10.54 -4.12 38.59
CA ILE A 465 11.61 -3.78 39.55
C ILE A 465 11.66 -2.27 39.82
N GLY A 466 11.41 -1.43 38.81
CA GLY A 466 11.33 0.03 38.95
C GLY A 466 10.20 0.49 39.88
N ARG A 467 9.13 -0.31 40.04
CA ARG A 467 8.10 -0.11 41.07
C ARG A 467 8.49 -0.59 42.47
N CYS A 468 9.50 -1.46 42.61
CA CYS A 468 10.04 -1.85 43.93
C CYS A 468 11.13 -0.90 44.45
N GLY A 469 11.81 -0.13 43.58
CA GLY A 469 12.88 0.79 43.97
C GLY A 469 12.42 2.15 44.54
N THR A 470 11.11 2.42 44.61
CA THR A 470 10.56 3.66 45.19
C THR A 470 9.81 3.41 46.52
N ILE A 471 9.90 2.20 47.06
CA ILE A 471 9.36 1.82 48.37
C ILE A 471 10.44 1.06 49.15
N ILE A 472 11.62 1.66 49.35
CA ILE A 472 12.55 1.34 50.45
C ILE A 472 13.18 2.64 50.91
#